data_AF-A0A3T1CCD1-F1
#
_entry.id   AF-A0A3T1CCD1-F1
#
_cell.length_a   1.000
_cell.length_b   1.000
_cell.length_c   1.000
_cell.angle_alpha   90.00
_cell.angle_beta   90.00
_cell.angle_gamma   90.00
#
_symmetry.space_group_name_H-M   'P 1'
#
loop_
_entity.id
_entity.type
_entity.pdbx_description
1 polymer ?
#
loop_
_entity_poly.entity_id
_entity_poly.type
_entity_poly.pdbx_seq_one_letter_code
_entity_poly.pdbx_strand_id
1 'polypeptide(L)'
;MPIISTVTNLVCIFQKVFIIPFKQEKNISKCPYYSYLNRKSFGRCIILLIPVLGNILVGIGDFACKRESDKDALPKPAKYYGGISKHEGQPSRDDKKIFPLTLKKEAVELKNFKEKLQISAQQKVNTLRDASKDHQNDREGVLAAIQHDDLAMQQTCQDFQDAKKVVFAAVQHDGLALQHASQALQNNKEIVLAAVQHAGLALQYASQELQNDKEVVLAAVQHGGLALQYASPELRNDKEVVLAAVRHAGLALQYASQELQNDEEVVLVAVQQDCLALRYASQELQNNRVIILAAVQQAPWGLKYVSKELQNEREIVLAAVQKFGLSFRYASQELQNDREILLAAVRRRGSVLMYASKTLKNDREIVLAAIQQDGLALRYASEELQNNPELVDLSFELFRQQSKGSFLG
;
A
#
# COMPACT_ATOMS: atom_id res chain seq x y z
N MET A 1 22.91 17.18 5.93
CA MET A 1 24.08 17.72 6.67
C MET A 1 24.34 17.09 8.06
N PRO A 2 23.33 16.79 8.91
CA PRO A 2 23.59 16.24 10.26
C PRO A 2 24.25 14.86 10.25
N ILE A 3 23.77 13.95 9.38
CA ILE A 3 24.27 12.57 9.26
C ILE A 3 25.76 12.53 8.88
N ILE A 4 26.19 13.40 7.96
CA ILE A 4 27.59 13.49 7.53
C ILE A 4 28.48 13.93 8.70
N SER A 5 28.03 14.89 9.51
CA SER A 5 28.76 15.35 10.69
C SER A 5 28.92 14.24 11.75
N THR A 6 27.86 13.47 11.99
CA THR A 6 27.87 12.32 12.92
C THR A 6 28.84 11.24 12.45
N VAL A 7 28.77 10.83 11.19
CA VAL A 7 29.67 9.82 10.62
C VAL A 7 31.13 10.30 10.68
N THR A 8 31.38 11.56 10.34
CA THR A 8 32.74 12.12 10.38
C THR A 8 33.30 12.15 11.81
N ASN A 9 32.48 12.46 12.82
CA ASN A 9 32.92 12.47 14.22
C ASN A 9 33.12 11.04 14.78
N LEU A 10 32.29 10.08 14.38
CA LEU A 10 32.46 8.67 14.76
C LEU A 10 33.76 8.09 14.17
N VAL A 11 34.03 8.36 12.90
CA VAL A 11 35.28 7.97 12.22
C VAL A 11 36.48 8.64 12.88
N CYS A 12 36.40 9.93 13.25
CA CYS A 12 37.48 10.60 13.99
C CYS A 12 37.76 9.94 15.35
N ILE A 13 36.73 9.54 16.10
CA ILE A 13 36.89 8.87 17.39
C ILE A 13 37.53 7.48 17.19
N PHE A 14 37.04 6.70 16.23
CA PHE A 14 37.59 5.39 15.91
C PHE A 14 39.07 5.48 15.53
N GLN A 15 39.43 6.40 14.64
CA GLN A 15 40.81 6.61 14.23
C GLN A 15 41.71 7.05 15.40
N LYS A 16 41.20 7.87 16.32
CA LYS A 16 41.96 8.28 17.52
C LYS A 16 42.15 7.17 18.55
N VAL A 17 41.14 6.35 18.79
CA VAL A 17 41.15 5.32 19.84
C VAL A 17 41.83 4.04 19.37
N PHE A 18 41.66 3.66 18.11
CA PHE A 18 42.10 2.36 17.60
C PHE A 18 43.25 2.42 16.62
N ILE A 19 43.48 3.53 15.92
CA ILE A 19 44.54 3.58 14.88
C ILE A 19 45.78 4.32 15.38
N ILE A 20 45.61 5.44 16.09
CA ILE A 20 46.74 6.23 16.61
C ILE A 20 47.63 5.43 17.58
N PRO A 21 47.11 4.64 18.55
CA PRO A 21 47.95 3.91 19.50
C PRO A 21 48.82 2.81 18.88
N PHE A 22 48.43 2.31 17.71
CA PHE A 22 49.15 1.25 16.98
C PHE A 22 50.13 1.80 15.95
N LYS A 23 50.24 3.13 15.81
CA LYS A 23 51.21 3.79 14.92
C LYS A 23 52.40 4.29 15.73
N GLN A 24 53.62 3.96 15.30
CA GLN A 24 54.85 4.48 15.90
C GLN A 24 54.88 6.03 15.86
N GLU A 25 55.13 6.67 17.00
CA GLU A 25 55.08 8.15 17.17
C GLU A 25 55.87 8.92 16.11
N LYS A 26 57.03 8.39 15.68
CA LYS A 26 57.90 9.01 14.66
C LYS A 26 57.26 9.13 13.28
N ASN A 27 56.21 8.36 12.97
CA ASN A 27 55.51 8.37 11.69
C ASN A 27 54.22 9.21 11.70
N ILE A 28 53.71 9.60 12.87
CA ILE A 28 52.47 10.38 13.01
C ILE A 28 52.73 11.86 12.69
N SER A 29 53.90 12.38 13.07
CA SER A 29 54.29 13.79 12.85
C SER A 29 54.61 14.12 11.39
N LYS A 30 54.96 13.13 10.56
CA LYS A 30 55.30 13.31 9.14
C LYS A 30 54.09 13.34 8.20
N CYS A 31 52.92 12.87 8.64
CA CYS A 31 51.73 12.81 7.79
C CYS A 31 50.73 13.95 8.15
N PRO A 32 50.44 14.89 7.24
CA PRO A 32 49.57 16.05 7.51
C PRO A 32 48.17 15.65 8.02
N TYR A 33 47.63 14.54 7.51
CA TYR A 33 46.33 14.01 7.90
C TYR A 33 46.25 13.64 9.39
N TYR A 34 47.25 12.92 9.90
CA TYR A 34 47.25 12.48 11.31
C TYR A 34 47.61 13.60 12.28
N SER A 35 48.42 14.58 11.84
CA SER A 35 48.68 15.80 12.60
C SER A 35 47.42 16.65 12.77
N TYR A 36 46.64 16.84 11.71
CA TYR A 36 45.33 17.47 11.75
C TYR A 36 44.34 16.70 12.65
N LEU A 37 44.28 15.37 12.49
CA LEU A 37 43.43 14.51 13.30
C LEU A 37 43.77 14.63 14.79
N ASN A 38 45.07 14.68 15.15
CA ASN A 38 45.49 14.81 16.55
C ASN A 38 45.04 16.14 17.18
N ARG A 39 45.07 17.25 16.42
CA ARG A 39 44.61 18.58 16.86
C ARG A 39 43.10 18.68 17.10
N LYS A 40 42.29 17.81 16.51
CA LYS A 40 40.82 17.84 16.68
C LYS A 40 40.44 17.44 18.11
N SER A 41 39.67 18.27 18.83
CA SER A 41 39.32 18.00 20.23
C SER A 41 38.46 16.74 20.37
N PHE A 42 38.97 15.76 21.13
CA PHE A 42 38.28 14.51 21.41
C PHE A 42 36.97 14.74 22.16
N GLY A 43 36.98 15.63 23.16
CA GLY A 43 35.78 15.99 23.93
C GLY A 43 34.69 16.62 23.07
N ARG A 44 35.04 17.49 22.10
CA ARG A 44 34.05 18.07 21.18
C ARG A 44 33.40 17.01 20.27
N CYS A 45 34.14 16.01 19.82
CA CYS A 45 33.58 14.93 19.00
C CYS A 45 32.58 14.07 19.80
N ILE A 46 32.82 13.82 21.09
CA ILE A 46 31.91 13.08 21.96
C ILE A 46 30.64 13.90 22.24
N ILE A 47 30.78 15.18 22.60
CA ILE A 47 29.64 16.06 22.90
C ILE A 47 28.67 16.13 21.72
N LEU A 48 29.18 16.20 20.49
CA LEU A 48 28.36 16.26 19.28
C LEU A 48 27.63 14.94 18.94
N LEU A 49 27.93 13.83 19.61
CA LEU A 49 27.24 12.55 19.43
C LEU A 49 26.10 12.34 20.44
N ILE A 50 26.07 13.09 21.54
CA ILE A 50 25.08 12.96 22.62
C ILE A 50 23.62 13.06 22.09
N PRO A 51 23.26 14.03 21.20
CA PRO A 51 21.89 14.13 20.71
C PRO A 51 21.47 12.93 19.85
N VAL A 52 22.40 12.37 19.08
CA VAL A 52 22.14 11.21 18.21
C VAL A 52 21.99 9.94 19.03
N LEU A 53 22.87 9.75 20.04
CA LEU A 53 22.76 8.64 20.98
C LEU A 53 21.47 8.73 21.80
N GLY A 54 21.04 9.94 22.19
CA GLY A 54 19.75 10.16 22.83
C GLY A 54 18.57 9.68 21.97
N ASN A 55 18.54 10.06 20.70
CA ASN A 55 17.48 9.61 19.78
C ASN A 55 17.51 8.09 19.53
N ILE A 56 18.69 7.47 19.46
CA ILE A 56 18.83 6.02 19.32
C ILE A 56 18.34 5.31 20.60
N LEU A 57 18.69 5.82 21.78
CA LEU A 57 18.23 5.25 23.06
C LEU A 57 16.72 5.37 23.23
N VAL A 58 16.12 6.49 22.82
CA VAL A 58 14.65 6.63 22.78
C VAL A 58 14.05 5.62 21.81
N GLY A 59 14.60 5.46 20.61
CA GLY A 59 14.13 4.46 19.65
C GLY A 59 14.28 3.01 20.13
N ILE A 60 15.34 2.70 20.90
CA ILE A 60 15.52 1.39 21.54
C ILE A 60 14.54 1.22 22.69
N GLY A 61 14.28 2.25 23.48
CA GLY A 61 13.26 2.25 24.54
C GLY A 61 11.86 2.00 23.98
N ASP A 62 11.49 2.70 22.91
CA ASP A 62 10.22 2.50 22.19
C ASP A 62 10.12 1.07 21.65
N PHE A 63 11.22 0.50 21.15
CA PHE A 63 11.25 -0.87 20.64
C PHE A 63 11.22 -1.93 21.76
N ALA A 64 11.82 -1.65 22.91
CA ALA A 64 11.83 -2.53 24.08
C ALA A 64 10.45 -2.57 24.77
N CYS A 65 9.80 -1.42 24.95
CA CYS A 65 8.42 -1.35 25.46
C CYS A 65 7.41 -2.03 24.52
N LYS A 66 7.68 -2.04 23.21
CA LYS A 66 6.91 -2.83 22.23
C LYS A 66 7.08 -4.35 22.39
N ARG A 67 8.25 -4.80 22.85
CA ARG A 67 8.55 -6.23 23.06
C ARG A 67 8.01 -6.79 24.38
N GLU A 68 7.87 -5.97 25.42
CA GLU A 68 7.22 -6.37 26.68
C GLU A 68 5.71 -6.53 26.50
N SER A 69 5.08 -5.70 25.65
CA SER A 69 3.64 -5.83 25.33
C SER A 69 3.30 -7.04 24.46
N ASP A 70 4.28 -7.64 23.75
CA ASP A 70 4.09 -8.79 22.86
C ASP A 70 4.25 -10.17 23.55
N LYS A 71 4.74 -10.24 24.80
CA LYS A 71 4.96 -11.53 25.49
C LYS A 71 3.77 -12.05 26.28
N ASP A 72 2.81 -11.20 26.64
CA ASP A 72 1.66 -11.57 27.47
C ASP A 72 0.36 -11.84 26.68
N ALA A 73 0.40 -11.93 25.34
CA ALA A 73 -0.83 -12.08 24.55
C ALA A 73 -0.70 -13.03 23.34
N LEU A 74 -1.11 -14.29 23.55
CA LEU A 74 -1.61 -15.18 22.50
C LEU A 74 -2.85 -15.93 23.03
N PRO A 75 -3.87 -16.23 22.21
CA PRO A 75 -4.54 -15.34 21.26
C PRO A 75 -6.09 -15.45 21.35
N LYS A 76 -6.82 -14.35 21.15
CA LYS A 76 -8.17 -14.33 20.55
C LYS A 76 -8.36 -13.05 19.71
N PRO A 77 -9.18 -13.09 18.64
CA PRO A 77 -8.91 -12.33 17.44
C PRO A 77 -9.63 -10.97 17.37
N ALA A 78 -9.06 -10.17 16.46
CA ALA A 78 -9.54 -8.92 15.88
C ALA A 78 -9.42 -7.65 16.73
N LYS A 79 -8.56 -6.71 16.27
CA LYS A 79 -8.99 -5.37 15.82
C LYS A 79 -7.82 -4.47 15.37
N TYR A 80 -8.02 -3.90 14.19
CA TYR A 80 -7.91 -2.47 13.85
C TYR A 80 -6.63 -1.79 13.30
N TYR A 81 -6.97 -1.01 12.27
CA TYR A 81 -6.51 0.32 11.84
C TYR A 81 -5.10 0.50 11.26
N GLY A 82 -5.12 0.88 9.98
CA GLY A 82 -4.04 1.58 9.30
C GLY A 82 -3.90 3.03 9.79
N GLY A 83 -2.68 3.55 9.65
CA GLY A 83 -2.36 4.97 9.78
C GLY A 83 -2.01 5.53 8.40
N ILE A 84 -2.91 6.37 7.87
CA ILE A 84 -2.66 7.24 6.71
C ILE A 84 -1.89 8.47 7.19
N SER A 85 -0.86 8.81 6.43
CA SER A 85 -0.03 10.01 6.56
C SER A 85 -0.81 11.29 6.28
N LYS A 86 -0.63 12.27 7.16
CA LYS A 86 -1.10 13.66 6.98
C LYS A 86 -0.24 14.34 5.90
N HIS A 87 -0.87 14.81 4.83
CA HIS A 87 -0.43 16.03 4.15
C HIS A 87 -1.56 17.05 4.18
N GLU A 88 -1.21 18.23 4.66
CA GLU A 88 -2.09 19.35 4.95
C GLU A 88 -2.44 20.13 3.68
N GLY A 89 -3.73 20.30 3.44
CA GLY A 89 -4.33 21.50 2.86
C GLY A 89 -5.47 21.91 3.80
N GLN A 90 -5.35 23.08 4.44
CA GLN A 90 -6.33 23.55 5.41
C GLN A 90 -7.61 24.06 4.73
N PRO A 91 -8.78 23.71 5.28
CA PRO A 91 -9.83 24.68 5.56
C PRO A 91 -10.04 24.85 7.08
N SER A 92 -10.75 25.92 7.42
CA SER A 92 -10.95 26.60 8.72
C SER A 92 -11.22 25.71 9.96
N ARG A 93 -10.86 26.25 11.13
CA ARG A 93 -10.62 25.54 12.40
C ARG A 93 -11.85 25.33 13.31
N ASP A 94 -13.05 25.77 12.95
CA ASP A 94 -14.19 25.75 13.88
C ASP A 94 -15.17 24.57 13.72
N ASP A 95 -15.15 23.84 12.59
CA ASP A 95 -16.11 22.73 12.36
C ASP A 95 -15.65 21.35 12.87
N LYS A 96 -14.35 21.17 13.16
CA LYS A 96 -13.77 19.84 13.45
C LYS A 96 -14.04 19.28 14.86
N LYS A 97 -14.55 20.09 15.79
CA LYS A 97 -14.88 19.63 17.16
C LYS A 97 -16.38 19.44 17.38
N ILE A 98 -17.23 20.09 16.61
CA ILE A 98 -18.68 20.04 16.81
C ILE A 98 -19.26 18.74 16.24
N PHE A 99 -18.82 18.34 15.04
CA PHE A 99 -19.36 17.19 14.31
C PHE A 99 -19.33 15.82 15.03
N PRO A 100 -18.21 15.38 15.65
CA PRO A 100 -18.14 14.09 16.33
C PRO A 100 -18.98 14.04 17.62
N LEU A 101 -19.24 15.20 18.21
CA LEU A 101 -20.03 15.36 19.43
C LEU A 101 -21.52 15.34 19.14
N THR A 102 -21.95 15.94 18.02
CA THR A 102 -23.35 15.90 17.55
C THR A 102 -23.75 14.46 17.19
N LEU A 103 -22.94 13.75 16.38
CA LEU A 103 -23.20 12.36 16.02
C LEU A 103 -23.20 11.41 17.22
N LYS A 104 -22.33 11.63 18.23
CA LYS A 104 -22.34 10.85 19.48
C LYS A 104 -23.58 11.11 20.32
N LYS A 105 -24.06 12.35 20.40
CA LYS A 105 -25.32 12.70 21.07
C LYS A 105 -26.51 12.05 20.38
N GLU A 106 -26.57 12.14 19.05
CA GLU A 106 -27.63 11.53 18.25
C GLU A 106 -27.60 10.00 18.34
N ALA A 107 -26.42 9.35 18.41
CA ALA A 107 -26.32 7.91 18.63
C ALA A 107 -26.88 7.47 20.00
N VAL A 108 -26.72 8.30 21.04
CA VAL A 108 -27.34 8.09 22.35
C VAL A 108 -28.86 8.29 22.25
N GLU A 109 -29.31 9.32 21.55
CA GLU A 109 -30.74 9.58 21.31
C GLU A 109 -31.41 8.46 20.51
N LEU A 110 -30.73 7.87 19.52
CA LEU A 110 -31.27 6.76 18.73
C LEU A 110 -31.24 5.41 19.49
N LYS A 111 -30.29 5.23 20.41
CA LYS A 111 -30.30 4.08 21.32
C LYS A 111 -31.48 4.18 22.29
N ASN A 112 -31.72 5.38 22.82
CA ASN A 112 -32.91 5.69 23.60
C ASN A 112 -34.19 5.52 22.78
N PHE A 113 -34.18 5.82 21.48
CA PHE A 113 -35.29 5.56 20.54
C PHE A 113 -35.63 4.08 20.45
N LYS A 114 -34.64 3.18 20.36
CA LYS A 114 -34.89 1.73 20.30
C LYS A 114 -35.47 1.20 21.61
N GLU A 115 -34.97 1.67 22.75
CA GLU A 115 -35.53 1.34 24.07
C GLU A 115 -36.96 1.89 24.22
N LYS A 116 -37.23 3.13 23.79
CA LYS A 116 -38.57 3.72 23.80
C LYS A 116 -39.56 2.97 22.89
N LEU A 117 -39.14 2.56 21.69
CA LEU A 117 -39.96 1.74 20.79
C LEU A 117 -40.26 0.36 21.39
N GLN A 118 -39.27 -0.25 22.04
CA GLN A 118 -39.44 -1.56 22.66
C GLN A 118 -40.34 -1.47 23.91
N ILE A 119 -40.22 -0.40 24.69
CA ILE A 119 -41.10 -0.09 25.83
C ILE A 119 -42.52 0.22 25.33
N SER A 120 -42.69 1.07 24.31
CA SER A 120 -44.01 1.41 23.75
C SER A 120 -44.67 0.19 23.09
N ALA A 121 -43.92 -0.66 22.38
CA ALA A 121 -44.44 -1.93 21.86
C ALA A 121 -44.85 -2.89 22.99
N GLN A 122 -44.06 -2.98 24.06
CA GLN A 122 -44.39 -3.80 25.23
C GLN A 122 -45.59 -3.23 26.01
N GLN A 123 -45.72 -1.90 26.08
CA GLN A 123 -46.87 -1.19 26.65
C GLN A 123 -48.12 -1.39 25.79
N LYS A 124 -48.04 -1.38 24.46
CA LYS A 124 -49.15 -1.77 23.56
C LYS A 124 -49.59 -3.21 23.80
N VAL A 125 -48.65 -4.15 23.94
CA VAL A 125 -48.97 -5.56 24.26
C VAL A 125 -49.62 -5.69 25.64
N ASN A 126 -49.12 -4.97 26.65
CA ASN A 126 -49.64 -5.03 28.01
C ASN A 126 -51.01 -4.33 28.14
N THR A 127 -51.19 -3.15 27.54
CA THR A 127 -52.48 -2.43 27.51
C THR A 127 -53.55 -3.18 26.72
N LEU A 128 -53.21 -3.82 25.60
CA LEU A 128 -54.14 -4.74 24.90
C LEU A 128 -54.48 -5.97 25.74
N ARG A 129 -53.53 -6.47 26.54
CA ARG A 129 -53.71 -7.62 27.44
C ARG A 129 -54.54 -7.28 28.69
N ASP A 130 -54.40 -6.06 29.21
CA ASP A 130 -55.11 -5.58 30.40
C ASP A 130 -56.52 -5.07 30.03
N ALA A 131 -56.68 -4.38 28.88
CA ALA A 131 -57.99 -4.00 28.33
C ALA A 131 -58.85 -5.22 27.91
N SER A 132 -58.23 -6.39 27.70
CA SER A 132 -58.93 -7.65 27.46
C SER A 132 -59.44 -8.32 28.74
N LYS A 133 -58.95 -7.93 29.93
CA LYS A 133 -59.30 -8.57 31.21
C LYS A 133 -60.40 -7.84 31.97
N ASP A 134 -60.49 -6.52 31.82
CA ASP A 134 -61.50 -5.72 32.50
C ASP A 134 -62.66 -5.40 31.56
N HIS A 135 -63.75 -6.16 31.70
CA HIS A 135 -65.01 -5.78 31.10
C HIS A 135 -65.54 -4.50 31.78
N GLN A 136 -65.68 -3.46 30.96
CA GLN A 136 -66.37 -2.16 31.17
C GLN A 136 -65.48 -0.97 31.58
N ASN A 137 -65.31 -0.10 30.58
CA ASN A 137 -65.11 1.35 30.65
C ASN A 137 -63.79 1.89 31.23
N ASP A 138 -62.82 2.06 30.33
CA ASP A 138 -62.25 3.40 30.13
C ASP A 138 -61.86 3.62 28.66
N ARG A 139 -62.87 3.84 27.81
CA ARG A 139 -62.69 4.00 26.35
C ARG A 139 -61.88 5.27 26.04
N GLU A 140 -62.01 6.31 26.86
CA GLU A 140 -61.25 7.57 26.74
C GLU A 140 -59.80 7.41 27.23
N GLY A 141 -59.55 6.71 28.34
CA GLY A 141 -58.19 6.39 28.79
C GLY A 141 -57.40 5.54 27.78
N VAL A 142 -58.06 4.54 27.18
CA VAL A 142 -57.47 3.70 26.11
C VAL A 142 -57.23 4.50 24.83
N LEU A 143 -58.17 5.37 24.42
CA LEU A 143 -57.99 6.25 23.25
C LEU A 143 -56.88 7.28 23.46
N ALA A 144 -56.79 7.88 24.65
CA ALA A 144 -55.74 8.83 24.99
C ALA A 144 -54.36 8.15 25.03
N ALA A 145 -54.27 6.92 25.56
CA ALA A 145 -53.04 6.13 25.52
C ALA A 145 -52.62 5.78 24.07
N ILE A 146 -53.56 5.35 23.23
CA ILE A 146 -53.30 5.07 21.81
C ILE A 146 -52.88 6.35 21.07
N GLN A 147 -53.56 7.48 21.29
CA GLN A 147 -53.20 8.76 20.67
C GLN A 147 -51.83 9.27 21.13
N HIS A 148 -51.50 9.10 22.40
CA HIS A 148 -50.19 9.49 22.94
C HIS A 148 -49.07 8.58 22.43
N ASP A 149 -49.32 7.29 22.25
CA ASP A 149 -48.42 6.36 21.56
C ASP A 149 -48.30 6.69 20.07
N ASP A 150 -49.39 7.05 19.39
CA ASP A 150 -49.38 7.44 17.98
C ASP A 150 -48.62 8.76 17.77
N LEU A 151 -48.76 9.73 18.67
CA LEU A 151 -47.96 10.97 18.68
C LEU A 151 -46.49 10.70 18.98
N ALA A 152 -46.19 9.80 19.94
CA ALA A 152 -44.81 9.39 20.22
C ALA A 152 -44.19 8.67 19.00
N MET A 153 -44.97 7.83 18.31
CA MET A 153 -44.54 7.16 17.07
C MET A 153 -44.33 8.15 15.92
N GLN A 154 -45.16 9.19 15.80
CA GLN A 154 -44.97 10.26 14.80
C GLN A 154 -43.71 11.08 15.09
N GLN A 155 -43.51 11.51 16.35
CA GLN A 155 -42.34 12.29 16.76
C GLN A 155 -41.04 11.49 16.54
N THR A 156 -41.04 10.21 16.91
CA THR A 156 -39.88 9.33 16.74
C THR A 156 -39.61 9.03 15.26
N CYS A 157 -40.64 8.94 14.42
CA CYS A 157 -40.47 8.85 12.96
C CYS A 157 -39.82 10.12 12.39
N GLN A 158 -40.21 11.30 12.88
CA GLN A 158 -39.62 12.57 12.47
C GLN A 158 -38.15 12.69 12.89
N ASP A 159 -37.82 12.34 14.14
CA ASP A 159 -36.43 12.34 14.64
C ASP A 159 -35.53 11.42 13.81
N PHE A 160 -36.03 10.25 13.40
CA PHE A 160 -35.30 9.34 12.51
C PHE A 160 -35.08 9.93 11.11
N GLN A 161 -36.08 10.61 10.55
CA GLN A 161 -35.94 11.29 9.25
C GLN A 161 -34.92 12.42 9.30
N ASP A 162 -34.87 13.17 10.41
CA ASP A 162 -33.91 14.26 10.56
C ASP A 162 -32.48 13.72 10.78
N ALA A 163 -32.32 12.65 11.58
CA ALA A 163 -31.04 11.93 11.69
C ALA A 163 -30.59 11.34 10.34
N LYS A 164 -31.52 10.80 9.55
CA LYS A 164 -31.24 10.32 8.18
C LYS A 164 -30.67 11.46 7.32
N LYS A 165 -31.28 12.65 7.31
CA LYS A 165 -30.79 13.81 6.54
C LYS A 165 -29.39 14.25 6.96
N VAL A 166 -29.13 14.32 8.26
CA VAL A 166 -27.81 14.72 8.80
C VAL A 166 -26.74 13.73 8.37
N VAL A 167 -26.99 12.43 8.56
CA VAL A 167 -26.04 11.38 8.15
C VAL A 167 -25.87 11.38 6.63
N PHE A 168 -26.95 11.56 5.87
CA PHE A 168 -26.88 11.64 4.41
C PHE A 168 -26.00 12.81 3.94
N ALA A 169 -26.16 14.01 4.51
CA ALA A 169 -25.30 15.15 4.21
C ALA A 169 -23.84 14.90 4.63
N ALA A 170 -23.61 14.23 5.76
CA ALA A 170 -22.27 13.90 6.23
C ALA A 170 -21.55 12.93 5.28
N VAL A 171 -22.23 11.85 4.86
CA VAL A 171 -21.63 10.84 3.96
C VAL A 171 -21.38 11.37 2.54
N GLN A 172 -22.10 12.42 2.12
CA GLN A 172 -21.83 13.12 0.86
C GLN A 172 -20.51 13.90 0.87
N HIS A 173 -20.04 14.34 2.04
CA HIS A 173 -18.75 15.02 2.17
C HIS A 173 -17.61 14.04 2.48
N ASP A 174 -17.87 13.04 3.33
CA ASP A 174 -16.92 11.99 3.69
C ASP A 174 -17.67 10.66 3.84
N GLY A 175 -17.53 9.76 2.87
CA GLY A 175 -18.18 8.45 2.90
C GLY A 175 -17.84 7.61 4.15
N LEU A 176 -16.67 7.84 4.77
CA LEU A 176 -16.29 7.15 6.01
C LEU A 176 -17.03 7.64 7.24
N ALA A 177 -17.80 8.74 7.15
CA ALA A 177 -18.68 9.20 8.23
C ALA A 177 -19.75 8.17 8.62
N LEU A 178 -20.06 7.21 7.73
CA LEU A 178 -20.97 6.10 7.98
C LEU A 178 -20.61 5.28 9.24
N GLN A 179 -19.34 5.26 9.63
CA GLN A 179 -18.87 4.58 10.84
C GLN A 179 -19.50 5.11 12.14
N HIS A 180 -19.97 6.36 12.12
CA HIS A 180 -20.60 7.02 13.26
C HIS A 180 -22.13 6.93 13.24
N ALA A 181 -22.70 6.45 12.13
CA ALA A 181 -24.13 6.25 12.00
C ALA A 181 -24.60 5.10 12.89
N SER A 182 -25.88 5.13 13.28
CA SER A 182 -26.50 4.03 14.02
C SER A 182 -26.60 2.77 13.15
N GLN A 183 -26.77 1.61 13.78
CA GLN A 183 -26.97 0.36 13.05
C GLN A 183 -28.17 0.40 12.09
N ALA A 184 -29.23 1.14 12.44
CA ALA A 184 -30.41 1.29 11.60
C ALA A 184 -30.09 2.09 10.32
N LEU A 185 -29.25 3.12 10.41
CA LEU A 185 -28.81 3.92 9.27
C LEU A 185 -27.71 3.21 8.46
N GLN A 186 -26.87 2.39 9.11
CA GLN A 186 -25.94 1.47 8.45
C GLN A 186 -26.62 0.32 7.71
N ASN A 187 -27.89 0.03 8.03
CA ASN A 187 -28.75 -0.87 7.25
C ASN A 187 -29.63 -0.14 6.23
N ASN A 188 -29.49 1.19 6.10
CA ASN A 188 -30.26 1.94 5.14
C ASN A 188 -29.53 1.98 3.78
N LYS A 189 -30.09 1.29 2.78
CA LYS A 189 -29.48 1.16 1.46
C LYS A 189 -29.14 2.51 0.80
N GLU A 190 -30.01 3.51 0.89
CA GLU A 190 -29.79 4.83 0.28
C GLU A 190 -28.59 5.56 0.90
N ILE A 191 -28.48 5.55 2.23
CA ILE A 191 -27.36 6.17 2.94
C ILE A 191 -26.05 5.45 2.62
N VAL A 192 -26.08 4.11 2.62
CA VAL A 192 -24.90 3.31 2.31
C VAL A 192 -24.46 3.52 0.87
N LEU A 193 -25.39 3.56 -0.11
CA LEU A 193 -25.09 3.88 -1.50
C LEU A 193 -24.43 5.26 -1.65
N ALA A 194 -24.97 6.29 -0.98
CA ALA A 194 -24.35 7.61 -0.98
C ALA A 194 -22.93 7.55 -0.37
N ALA A 195 -22.75 6.84 0.75
CA ALA A 195 -21.45 6.72 1.40
C ALA A 195 -20.41 6.02 0.52
N VAL A 196 -20.76 4.90 -0.13
CA VAL A 196 -19.82 4.13 -0.94
C VAL A 196 -19.44 4.83 -2.26
N GLN A 197 -20.31 5.70 -2.78
CA GLN A 197 -20.01 6.55 -3.94
C GLN A 197 -18.89 7.55 -3.65
N HIS A 198 -18.78 8.04 -2.41
CA HIS A 198 -17.72 8.97 -2.01
C HIS A 198 -16.47 8.26 -1.48
N ALA A 199 -16.63 7.09 -0.86
CA ALA A 199 -15.52 6.26 -0.42
C ALA A 199 -15.91 4.76 -0.44
N GLY A 200 -15.40 3.99 -1.41
CA GLY A 200 -15.75 2.55 -1.52
C GLY A 200 -15.50 1.74 -0.24
N LEU A 201 -14.48 2.10 0.55
CA LEU A 201 -14.18 1.46 1.84
C LEU A 201 -15.24 1.68 2.92
N ALA A 202 -16.22 2.58 2.70
CA ALA A 202 -17.36 2.75 3.60
C ALA A 202 -18.21 1.49 3.73
N LEU A 203 -18.14 0.57 2.75
CA LEU A 203 -18.82 -0.73 2.78
C LEU A 203 -18.55 -1.53 4.07
N GLN A 204 -17.39 -1.34 4.70
CA GLN A 204 -17.03 -2.00 5.97
C GLN A 204 -17.99 -1.68 7.12
N TYR A 205 -18.68 -0.55 7.06
CA TYR A 205 -19.63 -0.08 8.07
C TYR A 205 -21.08 -0.38 7.71
N ALA A 206 -21.34 -0.87 6.50
CA ALA A 206 -22.67 -1.32 6.13
C ALA A 206 -23.07 -2.58 6.92
N SER A 207 -24.37 -2.85 7.02
CA SER A 207 -24.86 -4.10 7.58
C SER A 207 -24.40 -5.32 6.77
N GLN A 208 -24.43 -6.51 7.38
CA GLN A 208 -24.13 -7.76 6.68
C GLN A 208 -25.09 -8.01 5.50
N GLU A 209 -26.35 -7.59 5.63
CA GLU A 209 -27.36 -7.67 4.56
C GLU A 209 -26.92 -6.84 3.35
N LEU A 210 -26.44 -5.62 3.56
CA LEU A 210 -25.99 -4.73 2.48
C LEU A 210 -24.57 -5.07 1.96
N GLN A 211 -23.73 -5.70 2.78
CA GLN A 211 -22.46 -6.30 2.31
C GLN A 211 -22.69 -7.53 1.41
N ASN A 212 -23.90 -8.09 1.42
CA ASN A 212 -24.35 -9.14 0.51
C ASN A 212 -25.31 -8.62 -0.59
N ASP A 213 -25.56 -7.30 -0.64
CA ASP A 213 -26.34 -6.68 -1.71
C ASP A 213 -25.42 -6.36 -2.90
N LYS A 214 -25.64 -7.05 -4.02
CA LYS A 214 -24.79 -6.94 -5.22
C LYS A 214 -24.71 -5.51 -5.75
N GLU A 215 -25.79 -4.73 -5.71
CA GLU A 215 -25.82 -3.36 -6.20
C GLU A 215 -24.95 -2.45 -5.33
N VAL A 216 -25.07 -2.58 -4.00
CA VAL A 216 -24.26 -1.81 -3.04
C VAL A 216 -22.79 -2.15 -3.18
N VAL A 217 -22.44 -3.43 -3.29
CA VAL A 217 -21.05 -3.87 -3.45
C VAL A 217 -20.48 -3.43 -4.80
N LEU A 218 -21.23 -3.52 -5.89
CA LEU A 218 -20.79 -3.02 -7.20
C LEU A 218 -20.49 -1.51 -7.15
N ALA A 219 -21.36 -0.71 -6.54
CA ALA A 219 -21.11 0.72 -6.34
C ALA A 219 -19.83 0.94 -5.51
N ALA A 220 -19.64 0.18 -4.43
CA ALA A 220 -18.45 0.30 -3.59
C ALA A 220 -17.15 -0.03 -4.32
N VAL A 221 -17.10 -1.13 -5.08
CA VAL A 221 -15.87 -1.55 -5.78
C VAL A 221 -15.53 -0.66 -6.96
N GLN A 222 -16.52 -0.01 -7.59
CA GLN A 222 -16.30 1.02 -8.63
C GLN A 222 -15.58 2.25 -8.07
N HIS A 223 -15.87 2.63 -6.83
CA HIS A 223 -15.24 3.77 -6.16
C HIS A 223 -14.05 3.37 -5.27
N GLY A 224 -13.64 2.10 -5.30
CA GLY A 224 -12.44 1.61 -4.64
C GLY A 224 -12.39 0.08 -4.63
N GLY A 225 -11.66 -0.52 -5.58
CA GLY A 225 -11.66 -1.98 -5.77
C GLY A 225 -11.30 -2.81 -4.52
N LEU A 226 -10.51 -2.25 -3.59
CA LEU A 226 -10.20 -2.91 -2.31
C LEU A 226 -11.41 -3.05 -1.36
N ALA A 227 -12.55 -2.41 -1.66
CA ALA A 227 -13.80 -2.58 -0.94
C ALA A 227 -14.31 -4.03 -1.00
N LEU A 228 -13.89 -4.80 -2.00
CA LEU A 228 -14.22 -6.22 -2.15
C LEU A 228 -13.93 -7.04 -0.87
N GLN A 229 -12.95 -6.64 -0.05
CA GLN A 229 -12.64 -7.31 1.21
C GLN A 229 -13.80 -7.34 2.22
N TYR A 230 -14.74 -6.41 2.11
CA TYR A 230 -15.90 -6.28 3.00
C TYR A 230 -17.17 -6.88 2.40
N ALA A 231 -17.13 -7.35 1.16
CA ALA A 231 -18.24 -8.05 0.56
C ALA A 231 -18.41 -9.44 1.18
N SER A 232 -19.62 -9.97 1.11
CA SER A 232 -19.93 -11.33 1.55
C SER A 232 -19.07 -12.38 0.81
N PRO A 233 -18.82 -13.56 1.40
CA PRO A 233 -18.17 -14.67 0.69
C PRO A 233 -18.80 -14.99 -0.67
N GLU A 234 -20.12 -14.90 -0.77
CA GLU A 234 -20.90 -15.15 -1.98
C GLU A 234 -20.54 -14.14 -3.09
N LEU A 235 -20.51 -12.85 -2.76
CA LEU A 235 -20.15 -11.80 -3.73
C LEU A 235 -18.65 -11.75 -4.03
N ARG A 236 -17.80 -12.24 -3.12
CA ARG A 236 -16.37 -12.47 -3.40
C ARG A 236 -16.14 -13.67 -4.33
N ASN A 237 -17.15 -14.50 -4.56
CA ASN A 237 -17.18 -15.54 -5.60
C ASN A 237 -18.02 -15.14 -6.82
N ASP A 238 -18.60 -13.93 -6.86
CA ASP A 238 -19.31 -13.44 -8.04
C ASP A 238 -18.32 -12.85 -9.03
N LYS A 239 -18.18 -13.49 -10.20
CA LYS A 239 -17.21 -13.09 -11.23
C LYS A 239 -17.40 -11.65 -11.71
N GLU A 240 -18.62 -11.16 -11.82
CA GLU A 240 -18.90 -9.79 -12.26
C GLU A 240 -18.43 -8.77 -11.23
N VAL A 241 -18.72 -9.01 -9.96
CA VAL A 241 -18.29 -8.16 -8.83
C VAL A 241 -16.78 -8.13 -8.72
N VAL A 242 -16.14 -9.30 -8.79
CA VAL A 242 -14.67 -9.39 -8.71
C VAL A 242 -14.01 -8.73 -9.93
N LEU A 243 -14.52 -8.93 -11.15
CA LEU A 243 -14.01 -8.25 -12.35
C LEU A 243 -14.12 -6.72 -12.22
N ALA A 244 -15.23 -6.21 -11.71
CA ALA A 244 -15.37 -4.78 -11.43
C ALA A 244 -14.30 -4.31 -10.43
N ALA A 245 -14.09 -5.05 -9.33
CA ALA A 245 -13.10 -4.70 -8.32
C ALA A 245 -11.66 -4.69 -8.86
N VAL A 246 -11.25 -5.75 -9.60
CA VAL A 246 -9.86 -5.87 -10.08
C VAL A 246 -9.53 -4.87 -11.19
N ARG A 247 -10.53 -4.40 -11.96
CA ARG A 247 -10.36 -3.31 -12.94
C ARG A 247 -9.98 -1.98 -12.27
N HIS A 248 -10.50 -1.72 -11.08
CA HIS A 248 -10.16 -0.50 -10.32
C HIS A 248 -8.90 -0.68 -9.45
N ALA A 249 -8.69 -1.86 -8.89
CA ALA A 249 -7.50 -2.18 -8.10
C ALA A 249 -7.09 -3.65 -8.29
N GLY A 250 -6.01 -3.92 -9.04
CA GLY A 250 -5.58 -5.31 -9.33
C GLY A 250 -5.33 -6.15 -8.07
N LEU A 251 -4.84 -5.53 -6.99
CA LEU A 251 -4.64 -6.17 -5.69
C LEU A 251 -5.95 -6.62 -4.99
N ALA A 252 -7.12 -6.24 -5.51
CA ALA A 252 -8.40 -6.75 -5.01
C ALA A 252 -8.54 -8.27 -5.20
N LEU A 253 -7.79 -8.87 -6.14
CA LEU A 253 -7.74 -10.32 -6.36
C LEU A 253 -7.50 -11.12 -5.08
N GLN A 254 -6.73 -10.58 -4.12
CA GLN A 254 -6.45 -11.24 -2.84
C GLN A 254 -7.70 -11.55 -2.01
N TYR A 255 -8.80 -10.83 -2.25
CA TYR A 255 -10.06 -10.98 -1.53
C TYR A 255 -11.07 -11.84 -2.27
N ALA A 256 -10.83 -12.12 -3.56
CA ALA A 256 -11.67 -13.04 -4.32
C ALA A 256 -11.59 -14.45 -3.74
N SER A 257 -12.58 -15.28 -4.09
CA SER A 257 -12.57 -16.70 -3.77
C SER A 257 -11.36 -17.41 -4.39
N GLN A 258 -11.02 -18.60 -3.86
CA GLN A 258 -9.99 -19.45 -4.46
C GLN A 258 -10.34 -19.87 -5.89
N GLU A 259 -11.63 -20.04 -6.19
CA GLU A 259 -12.14 -20.36 -7.52
C GLU A 259 -11.81 -19.22 -8.52
N LEU A 260 -12.09 -17.97 -8.16
CA LEU A 260 -11.81 -16.83 -9.03
C LEU A 260 -10.33 -16.42 -9.03
N GLN A 261 -9.56 -16.77 -8.00
CA GLN A 261 -8.09 -16.71 -8.03
C GLN A 261 -7.47 -17.73 -9.00
N ASN A 262 -8.25 -18.73 -9.44
CA ASN A 262 -7.90 -19.69 -10.48
C ASN A 262 -8.63 -19.44 -11.81
N ASP A 263 -9.39 -18.35 -11.94
CA ASP A 263 -10.04 -17.98 -13.20
C ASP A 263 -9.06 -17.15 -14.05
N GLU A 264 -8.74 -17.64 -15.25
CA GLU A 264 -7.75 -17.03 -16.14
C GLU A 264 -8.11 -15.60 -16.52
N GLU A 265 -9.39 -15.31 -16.79
CA GLU A 265 -9.84 -13.97 -17.19
C GLU A 265 -9.71 -12.98 -16.03
N VAL A 266 -10.18 -13.37 -14.84
CA VAL A 266 -10.09 -12.52 -13.64
C VAL A 266 -8.65 -12.21 -13.30
N VAL A 267 -7.77 -13.23 -13.29
CA VAL A 267 -6.36 -13.05 -12.97
C VAL A 267 -5.66 -12.21 -14.05
N LEU A 268 -5.95 -12.44 -15.33
CA LEU A 268 -5.38 -11.66 -16.42
C LEU A 268 -5.72 -10.18 -16.28
N VAL A 269 -6.99 -9.84 -16.03
CA VAL A 269 -7.42 -8.45 -15.81
C VAL A 269 -6.75 -7.85 -14.57
N ALA A 270 -6.65 -8.61 -13.47
CA ALA A 270 -5.99 -8.14 -12.25
C ALA A 270 -4.51 -7.84 -12.46
N VAL A 271 -3.80 -8.73 -13.18
CA VAL A 271 -2.37 -8.59 -13.52
C VAL A 271 -2.12 -7.46 -14.50
N GLN A 272 -3.02 -7.28 -15.46
CA GLN A 272 -3.01 -6.12 -16.36
C GLN A 272 -3.24 -4.82 -15.62
N GLN A 273 -3.96 -4.81 -14.49
CA GLN A 273 -4.12 -3.60 -13.67
C GLN A 273 -2.94 -3.38 -12.73
N ASP A 274 -2.48 -4.43 -12.04
CA ASP A 274 -1.30 -4.42 -11.18
C ASP A 274 -0.58 -5.78 -11.25
N CYS A 275 0.64 -5.79 -11.79
CA CYS A 275 1.45 -7.00 -11.91
C CYS A 275 1.69 -7.73 -10.58
N LEU A 276 1.63 -7.01 -9.44
CA LEU A 276 1.79 -7.61 -8.12
C LEU A 276 0.61 -8.51 -7.74
N ALA A 277 -0.54 -8.37 -8.41
CA ALA A 277 -1.72 -9.22 -8.21
C ALA A 277 -1.43 -10.70 -8.51
N LEU A 278 -0.46 -10.98 -9.38
CA LEU A 278 -0.05 -12.35 -9.75
C LEU A 278 0.23 -13.25 -8.53
N ARG A 279 0.73 -12.68 -7.42
CA ARG A 279 1.03 -13.45 -6.19
C ARG A 279 -0.20 -14.08 -5.53
N TYR A 280 -1.39 -13.60 -5.87
CA TYR A 280 -2.67 -14.07 -5.34
C TYR A 280 -3.39 -15.01 -6.30
N ALA A 281 -2.87 -15.19 -7.52
CA ALA A 281 -3.38 -16.20 -8.43
C ALA A 281 -3.00 -17.61 -7.93
N SER A 282 -3.69 -18.63 -8.43
CA SER A 282 -3.32 -20.03 -8.19
C SER A 282 -1.90 -20.33 -8.67
N GLN A 283 -1.27 -21.39 -8.13
CA GLN A 283 0.06 -21.82 -8.57
C GLN A 283 0.13 -22.17 -10.06
N GLU A 284 -0.97 -22.68 -10.62
CA GLU A 284 -1.10 -22.97 -12.04
C GLU A 284 -1.03 -21.69 -12.86
N LEU A 285 -1.83 -20.68 -12.51
CA LEU A 285 -1.88 -19.40 -13.22
C LEU A 285 -0.64 -18.53 -12.98
N GLN A 286 0.05 -18.68 -11.84
CA GLN A 286 1.36 -18.07 -11.60
C GLN A 286 2.44 -18.55 -12.58
N ASN A 287 2.24 -19.71 -13.22
CA ASN A 287 3.14 -20.23 -14.23
C ASN A 287 2.54 -20.19 -15.65
N ASN A 288 1.32 -19.67 -15.79
CA ASN A 288 0.66 -19.57 -17.08
C ASN A 288 1.38 -18.53 -17.96
N ARG A 289 1.84 -18.98 -19.13
CA ARG A 289 2.62 -18.17 -20.07
C ARG A 289 1.91 -16.89 -20.49
N VAL A 290 0.61 -16.92 -20.74
CA VAL A 290 -0.17 -15.76 -21.20
C VAL A 290 -0.22 -14.69 -20.11
N ILE A 291 -0.55 -15.10 -18.88
CA ILE A 291 -0.62 -14.19 -17.72
C ILE A 291 0.75 -13.58 -17.43
N ILE A 292 1.81 -14.39 -17.51
CA ILE A 292 3.18 -13.93 -17.25
C ILE A 292 3.66 -12.94 -18.30
N LEU A 293 3.36 -13.19 -19.58
CA LEU A 293 3.66 -12.24 -20.64
C LEU A 293 2.95 -10.91 -20.40
N ALA A 294 1.68 -10.92 -20.00
CA ALA A 294 0.97 -9.70 -19.63
C ALA A 294 1.61 -8.97 -18.44
N ALA A 295 1.99 -9.70 -17.38
CA ALA A 295 2.66 -9.15 -16.20
C ALA A 295 4.00 -8.48 -16.55
N VAL A 296 4.82 -9.18 -17.34
CA VAL A 296 6.15 -8.71 -17.78
C VAL A 296 6.03 -7.51 -18.72
N GLN A 297 5.03 -7.52 -19.62
CA GLN A 297 4.76 -6.38 -20.50
C GLN A 297 4.36 -5.13 -19.71
N GLN A 298 3.63 -5.25 -18.61
CA GLN A 298 3.33 -4.14 -17.70
C GLN A 298 4.59 -3.69 -16.96
N ALA A 299 5.18 -4.61 -16.19
CA ALA A 299 6.30 -4.37 -15.29
C ALA A 299 7.46 -5.34 -15.59
N PRO A 300 8.43 -4.95 -16.44
CA PRO A 300 9.52 -5.82 -16.88
C PRO A 300 10.41 -6.36 -15.76
N TRP A 301 10.49 -5.67 -14.63
CA TRP A 301 11.22 -6.11 -13.44
C TRP A 301 10.53 -7.29 -12.73
N GLY A 302 9.27 -7.57 -13.08
CA GLY A 302 8.48 -8.72 -12.62
C GLY A 302 9.12 -10.06 -12.97
N LEU A 303 10.00 -10.11 -13.99
CA LEU A 303 10.78 -11.30 -14.36
C LEU A 303 11.60 -11.87 -13.18
N LYS A 304 11.96 -11.04 -12.19
CA LYS A 304 12.61 -11.49 -10.95
C LYS A 304 11.75 -12.49 -10.15
N TYR A 305 10.43 -12.37 -10.23
CA TYR A 305 9.48 -13.06 -9.38
C TYR A 305 8.79 -14.24 -10.05
N VAL A 306 9.01 -14.46 -11.36
CA VAL A 306 8.49 -15.64 -12.07
C VAL A 306 9.37 -16.87 -11.78
N SER A 307 8.85 -18.06 -12.10
CA SER A 307 9.54 -19.33 -11.89
C SER A 307 10.84 -19.46 -12.70
N LYS A 308 11.70 -20.40 -12.30
CA LYS A 308 13.02 -20.58 -12.95
C LYS A 308 12.87 -21.06 -14.38
N GLU A 309 11.85 -21.86 -14.63
CA GLU A 309 11.43 -22.36 -15.91
C GLU A 309 11.10 -21.18 -16.83
N LEU A 310 10.27 -20.23 -16.37
CA LEU A 310 9.89 -19.04 -17.13
C LEU A 310 11.02 -18.01 -17.27
N GLN A 311 11.98 -17.99 -16.35
CA GLN A 311 13.23 -17.22 -16.52
C GLN A 311 14.14 -17.80 -17.61
N ASN A 312 13.91 -19.04 -18.06
CA ASN A 312 14.58 -19.67 -19.19
C ASN A 312 13.76 -19.61 -20.49
N GLU A 313 12.54 -19.05 -20.45
CA GLU A 313 11.71 -18.90 -21.63
C GLU A 313 12.16 -17.70 -22.46
N ARG A 314 12.78 -17.98 -23.61
CA ARG A 314 13.39 -16.98 -24.49
C ARG A 314 12.45 -15.83 -24.82
N GLU A 315 11.20 -16.12 -25.16
CA GLU A 315 10.23 -15.09 -25.56
C GLU A 315 9.83 -14.15 -24.40
N ILE A 316 9.66 -14.70 -23.19
CA ILE A 316 9.32 -13.90 -22.00
C ILE A 316 10.49 -12.98 -21.64
N VAL A 317 11.71 -13.51 -21.64
CA VAL A 317 12.92 -12.73 -21.37
C VAL A 317 13.11 -11.65 -22.43
N LEU A 318 12.96 -11.99 -23.70
CA LEU A 318 13.12 -11.04 -24.80
C LEU A 318 12.08 -9.91 -24.73
N ALA A 319 10.82 -10.22 -24.41
CA ALA A 319 9.78 -9.21 -24.16
C ALA A 319 10.14 -8.28 -22.99
N ALA A 320 10.63 -8.85 -21.88
CA ALA A 320 11.06 -8.07 -20.71
C ALA A 320 12.22 -7.13 -21.05
N VAL A 321 13.25 -7.67 -21.70
CA VAL A 321 14.50 -6.98 -22.06
C VAL A 321 14.25 -5.87 -23.06
N GLN A 322 13.37 -6.09 -24.03
CA GLN A 322 13.00 -5.08 -25.02
C GLN A 322 12.34 -3.85 -24.39
N LYS A 323 11.60 -4.00 -23.28
CA LYS A 323 11.00 -2.87 -22.55
C LYS A 323 11.95 -2.29 -21.50
N PHE A 324 12.74 -3.13 -20.83
CA PHE A 324 13.71 -2.72 -19.81
C PHE A 324 14.97 -3.59 -19.85
N GLY A 325 16.06 -3.05 -20.42
CA GLY A 325 17.30 -3.82 -20.61
C GLY A 325 17.87 -4.46 -19.35
N LEU A 326 17.69 -3.84 -18.17
CA LEU A 326 18.14 -4.42 -16.90
C LEU A 326 17.41 -5.71 -16.51
N SER A 327 16.24 -6.03 -17.10
CA SER A 327 15.55 -7.29 -16.86
C SER A 327 16.40 -8.50 -17.25
N PHE A 328 17.38 -8.34 -18.13
CA PHE A 328 18.36 -9.36 -18.52
C PHE A 328 19.04 -10.04 -17.33
N ARG A 329 19.30 -9.31 -16.24
CA ARG A 329 19.94 -9.87 -15.02
C ARG A 329 19.13 -10.98 -14.34
N TYR A 330 17.85 -11.10 -14.66
CA TYR A 330 16.93 -12.08 -14.09
C TYR A 330 16.69 -13.28 -15.01
N ALA A 331 17.19 -13.23 -16.25
CA ALA A 331 17.20 -14.38 -17.15
C ALA A 331 18.06 -15.51 -16.58
N SER A 332 17.80 -16.74 -17.02
CA SER A 332 18.64 -17.90 -16.70
C SER A 332 20.10 -17.70 -17.14
N GLN A 333 21.02 -18.49 -16.58
CA GLN A 333 22.42 -18.48 -17.02
C GLN A 333 22.58 -18.85 -18.50
N GLU A 334 21.72 -19.73 -19.01
CA GLU A 334 21.69 -20.12 -20.42
C GLU A 334 21.36 -18.91 -21.31
N LEU A 335 20.27 -18.19 -21.01
CA LEU A 335 19.86 -17.01 -21.76
C LEU A 335 20.77 -15.79 -21.52
N GLN A 336 21.51 -15.74 -20.41
CA GLN A 336 22.57 -14.74 -20.21
C GLN A 336 23.80 -14.99 -21.11
N ASN A 337 23.95 -16.20 -21.65
CA ASN A 337 24.92 -16.55 -22.68
C ASN A 337 24.36 -16.46 -24.10
N ASP A 338 23.07 -16.13 -24.25
CA ASP A 338 22.47 -15.90 -25.54
C ASP A 338 22.90 -14.54 -26.09
N ARG A 339 23.60 -14.60 -27.23
CA ARG A 339 24.15 -13.44 -27.93
C ARG A 339 23.07 -12.44 -28.35
N GLU A 340 21.94 -12.93 -28.87
CA GLU A 340 20.88 -12.09 -29.43
C GLU A 340 20.12 -11.37 -28.32
N ILE A 341 19.80 -12.08 -27.23
CA ILE A 341 19.11 -11.49 -26.07
C ILE A 341 20.00 -10.42 -25.43
N LEU A 342 21.31 -10.70 -25.27
CA LEU A 342 22.23 -9.71 -24.72
C LEU A 342 22.33 -8.47 -25.63
N LEU A 343 22.45 -8.66 -26.94
CA LEU A 343 22.52 -7.55 -27.90
C LEU A 343 21.25 -6.68 -27.83
N ALA A 344 20.06 -7.31 -27.74
CA ALA A 344 18.81 -6.59 -27.52
C ALA A 344 18.80 -5.80 -26.20
N ALA A 345 19.33 -6.38 -25.13
CA ALA A 345 19.40 -5.74 -23.81
C ALA A 345 20.36 -4.54 -23.79
N VAL A 346 21.53 -4.71 -24.38
CA VAL A 346 22.60 -3.73 -24.46
C VAL A 346 22.17 -2.51 -25.28
N ARG A 347 21.44 -2.72 -26.39
CA ARG A 347 20.83 -1.64 -27.17
C ARG A 347 19.83 -0.81 -26.38
N ARG A 348 19.19 -1.38 -25.36
CA ARG A 348 18.33 -0.64 -24.43
C ARG A 348 19.12 0.04 -23.31
N ARG A 349 20.15 -0.63 -22.80
CA ARG A 349 21.02 -0.11 -21.73
C ARG A 349 22.41 -0.76 -21.78
N GLY A 350 23.43 0.01 -22.14
CA GLY A 350 24.81 -0.44 -22.33
C GLY A 350 25.42 -1.03 -21.06
N SER A 351 25.04 -0.51 -19.88
CA SER A 351 25.48 -1.06 -18.59
C SER A 351 25.06 -2.52 -18.35
N VAL A 352 24.11 -3.09 -19.13
CA VAL A 352 23.73 -4.50 -19.05
C VAL A 352 24.91 -5.42 -19.35
N LEU A 353 25.90 -4.96 -20.12
CA LEU A 353 27.13 -5.69 -20.39
C LEU A 353 27.81 -6.22 -19.11
N MET A 354 27.63 -5.58 -17.96
CA MET A 354 28.16 -6.06 -16.68
C MET A 354 27.67 -7.48 -16.30
N TYR A 355 26.48 -7.86 -16.73
CA TYR A 355 25.85 -9.16 -16.46
C TYR A 355 26.18 -10.23 -17.50
N ALA A 356 26.80 -9.85 -18.62
CA ALA A 356 27.18 -10.79 -19.67
C ALA A 356 28.28 -11.75 -19.20
N SER A 357 28.33 -12.93 -19.83
CA SER A 357 29.40 -13.89 -19.61
C SER A 357 30.74 -13.38 -20.15
N LYS A 358 31.83 -14.03 -19.71
CA LYS A 358 33.19 -13.64 -20.12
C LYS A 358 33.38 -13.69 -21.64
N THR A 359 32.77 -14.67 -22.31
CA THR A 359 32.83 -14.82 -23.76
C THR A 359 32.14 -13.67 -24.47
N LEU A 360 30.92 -13.31 -24.06
CA LEU A 360 30.16 -12.21 -24.65
C LEU A 360 30.73 -10.83 -24.31
N LYS A 361 31.43 -10.68 -23.18
CA LYS A 361 32.20 -9.47 -22.85
C LYS A 361 33.41 -9.25 -23.77
N ASN A 362 33.85 -10.28 -24.50
CA ASN A 362 34.88 -10.18 -25.53
C ASN A 362 34.30 -10.09 -26.96
N ASP A 363 32.97 -10.09 -27.12
CA ASP A 363 32.35 -9.88 -28.42
C ASP A 363 32.39 -8.39 -28.77
N ARG A 364 33.23 -8.05 -29.76
CA ARG A 364 33.45 -6.67 -30.20
C ARG A 364 32.16 -5.98 -30.64
N GLU A 365 31.22 -6.68 -31.28
CA GLU A 365 29.97 -6.09 -31.75
C GLU A 365 29.06 -5.70 -30.57
N ILE A 366 28.95 -6.60 -29.58
CA ILE A 366 28.15 -6.34 -28.37
C ILE A 366 28.77 -5.18 -27.57
N VAL A 367 30.09 -5.16 -27.42
CA VAL A 367 30.80 -4.09 -26.71
C VAL A 367 30.64 -2.75 -27.43
N LEU A 368 30.74 -2.72 -28.76
CA LEU A 368 30.47 -1.51 -29.55
C LEU A 368 29.03 -1.01 -29.34
N ALA A 369 28.04 -1.90 -29.41
CA ALA A 369 26.64 -1.54 -29.16
C ALA A 369 26.43 -1.01 -27.73
N ALA A 370 27.14 -1.56 -26.74
CA ALA A 370 27.10 -1.08 -25.36
C ALA A 370 27.65 0.32 -25.20
N ILE A 371 28.80 0.59 -25.82
CA ILE A 371 29.46 1.90 -25.78
C ILE A 371 28.60 2.96 -26.49
N GLN A 372 27.99 2.60 -27.63
CA GLN A 372 27.04 3.47 -28.35
C GLN A 372 25.86 3.91 -27.46
N GLN A 373 25.35 3.01 -26.61
CA GLN A 373 24.25 3.32 -25.71
C GLN A 373 24.73 4.10 -24.47
N ASP A 374 25.83 3.69 -23.86
CA ASP A 374 26.43 4.30 -22.66
C ASP A 374 27.95 4.24 -22.81
N GLY A 375 28.60 5.39 -23.02
CA GLY A 375 30.05 5.44 -23.23
C GLY A 375 30.83 4.79 -22.08
N LEU A 376 30.29 4.82 -20.85
CA LEU A 376 30.94 4.20 -19.70
C LEU A 376 30.88 2.67 -19.71
N ALA A 377 30.13 2.04 -20.61
CA ALA A 377 29.94 0.61 -20.65
C ALA A 377 31.21 -0.18 -21.02
N LEU A 378 32.21 0.46 -21.66
CA LEU A 378 33.51 -0.16 -21.96
C LEU A 378 34.16 -0.79 -20.71
N ARG A 379 33.96 -0.20 -19.52
CA ARG A 379 34.48 -0.71 -18.23
C ARG A 379 34.04 -2.14 -17.90
N TYR A 380 32.99 -2.63 -18.56
CA TYR A 380 32.42 -3.96 -18.34
C TYR A 380 32.86 -4.99 -19.38
N ALA A 381 33.57 -4.58 -20.43
CA ALA A 381 34.12 -5.46 -21.46
C ALA A 381 35.29 -6.32 -20.89
N SER A 382 35.83 -7.21 -21.72
CA SER A 382 37.07 -7.92 -21.40
C SER A 382 38.26 -6.96 -21.22
N GLU A 383 39.30 -7.38 -20.51
CA GLU A 383 40.54 -6.59 -20.38
C GLU A 383 41.18 -6.29 -21.73
N GLU A 384 41.07 -7.22 -22.69
CA GLU A 384 41.55 -7.06 -24.05
C GLU A 384 40.86 -5.88 -24.75
N LEU A 385 39.52 -5.83 -24.73
CA LEU A 385 38.75 -4.77 -25.37
C LEU A 385 38.81 -3.44 -24.61
N GLN A 386 38.96 -3.47 -23.28
CA GLN A 386 39.17 -2.27 -22.47
C GLN A 386 40.47 -1.53 -22.83
N ASN A 387 41.50 -2.26 -23.29
CA ASN A 387 42.77 -1.70 -23.70
C ASN A 387 42.86 -1.43 -25.21
N ASN A 388 41.78 -1.65 -25.97
CA ASN A 388 41.74 -1.36 -27.40
C ASN A 388 41.65 0.17 -27.63
N PRO A 389 42.65 0.80 -28.29
CA PRO A 389 42.68 2.26 -28.45
C PRO A 389 41.44 2.83 -29.14
N GLU A 390 40.95 2.16 -30.19
CA GLU A 390 39.77 2.61 -30.95
C GLU A 390 38.51 2.63 -30.08
N LEU A 391 38.32 1.61 -29.24
CA LEU A 391 37.17 1.52 -28.35
C LEU A 391 37.27 2.51 -27.18
N VAL A 392 38.48 2.75 -26.67
CA VAL A 392 38.73 3.75 -25.62
C VAL A 392 38.41 5.15 -26.11
N ASP A 393 38.90 5.53 -27.30
CA ASP A 393 38.63 6.83 -27.89
C ASP A 393 37.13 7.04 -28.14
N LEU A 394 36.47 6.03 -28.73
CA LEU A 394 35.02 6.05 -28.97
C LEU A 394 34.22 6.17 -27.67
N SER A 395 34.60 5.42 -26.64
CA SER A 395 34.00 5.46 -25.29
C SER A 395 34.08 6.86 -24.67
N PHE A 396 35.26 7.49 -24.71
CA PHE A 396 35.46 8.84 -24.19
C PHE A 396 34.71 9.90 -24.99
N GLU A 397 34.62 9.75 -26.30
CA GLU A 397 33.85 10.65 -27.17
C GLU A 397 32.36 10.60 -26.82
N LEU A 398 31.77 9.40 -26.83
CA LEU A 398 30.34 9.21 -26.59
C LEU A 398 29.95 9.59 -25.15
N PHE A 399 30.78 9.27 -24.15
CA PHE A 399 30.55 9.72 -22.78
C PHE A 399 30.50 11.25 -22.68
N ARG A 400 31.40 11.97 -23.36
CA ARG A 400 31.39 13.43 -23.40
C ARG A 400 30.16 13.99 -24.10
N GLN A 401 29.70 13.36 -25.17
CA GLN A 401 28.49 13.79 -25.88
C GLN A 401 27.24 13.58 -25.00
N GLN A 402 27.10 12.41 -24.38
CA GLN A 402 25.98 12.05 -23.52
C GLN A 402 25.92 12.93 -22.25
N SER A 403 27.07 13.27 -21.65
CA SER A 403 27.12 14.14 -20.46
C SER A 403 26.84 15.62 -20.75
N LYS A 404 27.10 16.11 -21.97
CA LYS A 404 26.72 17.47 -22.37
C LYS A 404 25.21 17.62 -22.58
N GLY A 405 24.53 16.58 -23.03
CA GLY A 405 23.07 16.58 -23.21
C GLY A 405 22.25 16.59 -21.92
N SER A 406 22.80 16.10 -20.80
CA SER A 406 22.07 16.04 -19.52
C SER A 406 22.09 17.34 -18.70
N PHE A 407 22.87 18.35 -19.11
CA PHE A 407 22.95 19.66 -18.45
C PHE A 407 22.05 20.74 -19.09
N LEU A 408 21.36 20.41 -20.19
CA LEU A 408 20.53 21.35 -20.98
C LEU A 408 19.05 20.95 -21.06
N GLY A 409 18.60 19.97 -20.27
CA GLY A 409 17.22 19.49 -20.21
C GLY A 409 16.50 19.87 -18.93
#